data_AF-A0AAD9QD09-F1
#
_entry.id   AF-A0AAD9QD09-F1
#
_cell.length_a   1.000
_cell.length_b   1.000
_cell.length_c   1.000
_cell.angle_alpha   90.00
_cell.angle_beta   90.00
_cell.angle_gamma   90.00
#
_symmetry.space_group_name_H-M   'P 1'
#
loop_
_entity.id
_entity.type
_entity.pdbx_description
1 polymer ?
#
loop_
_entity_poly.entity_id
_entity_poly.type
_entity_poly.pdbx_seq_one_letter_code
_entity_poly.pdbx_strand_id
1 'polypeptide(L)'
;MDAWPTYIQNMAKNGTFGDQLTLQAAADLFNVEFNVISSLGPAATTVISPQNSVPISSFYIGHFAEGDGEHYVALQNDAMWQERMEERIRRMTRIRQQCDPREKLSDK
;
A
#
# COMPACT_ATOMS: atom_id res chain seq x y z
N MET A 1 -15.68 16.31 -15.36
CA MET A 1 -14.59 16.85 -14.54
C MET A 1 -14.98 18.26 -14.15
N ASP A 2 -15.07 18.53 -12.85
CA ASP A 2 -15.30 19.88 -12.36
C ASP A 2 -14.13 20.80 -12.73
N ALA A 3 -14.39 22.09 -12.91
CA ALA A 3 -13.34 23.06 -13.12
C ALA A 3 -12.41 23.12 -11.89
N TRP A 4 -11.11 23.35 -12.10
CA TRP A 4 -10.10 23.37 -11.04
C TRP A 4 -10.48 24.23 -9.81
N PRO A 5 -11.04 25.45 -9.95
CA PRO A 5 -11.46 26.24 -8.80
C PRO A 5 -12.56 25.56 -7.97
N THR A 6 -13.49 24.88 -8.63
CA THR A 6 -14.57 24.15 -7.97
C THR A 6 -14.03 22.96 -7.18
N TYR A 7 -13.07 22.22 -7.77
CA TYR A 7 -12.38 21.14 -7.07
C TYR A 7 -11.71 21.64 -5.79
N ILE A 8 -10.90 22.70 -5.87
CA ILE A 8 -10.22 23.26 -4.71
C ILE A 8 -11.22 23.75 -3.64
N GLN A 9 -12.31 24.39 -4.04
CA GLN A 9 -13.37 24.81 -3.10
C GLN A 9 -14.05 23.62 -2.42
N ASN A 10 -14.20 22.49 -3.12
CA ASN A 10 -14.76 21.27 -2.53
C ASN A 10 -13.77 20.62 -1.55
N MET A 11 -12.49 20.51 -1.92
CA MET A 11 -11.45 19.93 -1.08
C MET A 11 -11.16 20.75 0.19
N ALA A 12 -11.42 22.06 0.16
CA ALA A 12 -11.27 22.93 1.32
C ALA A 12 -12.38 22.79 2.38
N LYS A 13 -13.48 22.07 2.08
CA LYS A 13 -14.60 21.90 3.01
C LYS A 13 -14.26 20.83 4.05
N ASN A 14 -14.62 21.10 5.30
CA ASN A 14 -14.50 20.11 6.38
C ASN A 14 -15.32 18.85 6.05
N GLY A 15 -14.71 17.69 6.24
CA GLY A 15 -15.35 16.39 6.00
C GLY A 15 -15.29 15.92 4.54
N THR A 16 -14.74 16.69 3.61
CA THR A 16 -14.41 16.18 2.28
C THR A 16 -13.25 15.20 2.36
N PHE A 17 -13.43 14.01 1.79
CA PHE A 17 -12.35 13.03 1.74
C PHE A 17 -11.21 13.50 0.82
N GLY A 18 -9.98 13.28 1.27
CA GLY A 18 -8.78 13.38 0.44
C GLY A 18 -8.79 12.33 -0.66
N ASP A 19 -8.18 12.63 -1.80
CA ASP A 19 -8.02 11.74 -2.94
C ASP A 19 -6.54 11.57 -3.31
N GLN A 20 -6.26 10.92 -4.43
CA GLN A 20 -4.89 10.74 -4.94
C GLN A 20 -4.17 12.08 -5.21
N LEU A 21 -4.87 13.13 -5.65
CA LEU A 21 -4.26 14.45 -5.86
C LEU A 21 -3.85 15.08 -4.52
N THR A 22 -4.67 14.89 -3.49
CA THR A 22 -4.37 15.34 -2.12
C THR A 22 -3.12 14.65 -1.59
N LEU A 23 -2.99 13.33 -1.81
CA LEU A 23 -1.80 12.57 -1.44
C LEU A 23 -0.56 13.00 -2.22
N GLN A 24 -0.69 13.28 -3.51
CA GLN A 24 0.42 13.81 -4.31
C GLN A 24 0.88 15.17 -3.78
N ALA A 25 -0.06 16.08 -3.53
CA ALA A 25 0.26 17.40 -2.97
C ALA A 25 0.93 17.28 -1.59
N ALA A 26 0.49 16.34 -0.75
CA ALA A 26 1.14 16.07 0.53
C ALA A 26 2.54 15.48 0.38
N ALA A 27 2.74 14.56 -0.58
CA ALA A 27 4.04 13.96 -0.87
C ALA A 27 5.04 15.05 -1.28
N ASP A 28 4.64 15.94 -2.17
CA ASP A 28 5.45 17.07 -2.62
C ASP A 28 5.72 18.09 -1.50
N LEU A 29 4.69 18.44 -0.72
CA LEU A 29 4.80 19.45 0.34
C LEU A 29 5.69 19.00 1.51
N PHE A 30 5.60 17.74 1.91
CA PHE A 30 6.33 17.21 3.06
C PHE A 30 7.58 16.41 2.68
N ASN A 31 7.82 16.23 1.38
CA ASN A 31 8.90 15.41 0.82
C ASN A 31 8.88 13.96 1.34
N VAL A 32 7.70 13.35 1.36
CA VAL A 32 7.47 11.98 1.86
C VAL A 32 6.84 11.12 0.77
N GLU A 33 6.93 9.81 0.91
CA GLU A 33 6.28 8.85 0.02
C GLU A 33 5.12 8.14 0.73
N PHE A 34 4.05 7.87 -0.01
CA PHE A 34 2.92 7.07 0.44
C PHE A 34 2.84 5.75 -0.33
N ASN A 35 2.89 4.65 0.40
CA ASN A 35 2.64 3.30 -0.08
C ASN A 35 1.18 2.95 0.23
N VAL A 36 0.32 3.02 -0.79
CA VAL A 36 -1.14 2.90 -0.67
C VAL A 36 -1.57 1.46 -0.93
N ILE A 37 -1.99 0.74 0.10
CA ILE A 37 -2.47 -0.65 0.02
C ILE A 37 -3.99 -0.65 -0.13
N SER A 38 -4.50 -1.16 -1.25
CA SER A 38 -5.93 -1.07 -1.57
C SER A 38 -6.71 -2.35 -1.23
N SER A 39 -7.93 -2.21 -0.71
CA SER A 39 -8.87 -3.32 -0.50
C SER A 39 -9.30 -4.00 -1.80
N LEU A 40 -9.17 -3.31 -2.94
CA LEU A 40 -9.41 -3.87 -4.28
C LEU A 40 -8.33 -4.86 -4.73
N GLY A 41 -7.29 -5.05 -3.92
CA GLY A 41 -6.23 -6.02 -4.12
C GLY A 41 -4.94 -5.42 -4.71
N PRO A 42 -3.91 -6.27 -4.93
CA PRO A 42 -2.55 -5.82 -5.21
C PRO A 42 -2.39 -4.96 -6.46
N ALA A 43 -3.24 -5.16 -7.48
CA ALA A 43 -3.18 -4.39 -8.72
C ALA A 43 -3.68 -2.93 -8.56
N ALA A 44 -4.41 -2.64 -7.49
CA ALA A 44 -4.91 -1.31 -7.15
C ALA A 44 -4.05 -0.62 -6.07
N THR A 45 -3.01 -1.30 -5.56
CA THR A 45 -1.99 -0.71 -4.69
C THR A 45 -1.10 0.20 -5.51
N THR A 46 -0.76 1.38 -4.98
CA THR A 46 0.06 2.37 -5.69
C THR A 46 1.08 3.01 -4.75
N VAL A 47 2.12 3.58 -5.34
CA VAL A 47 3.14 4.39 -4.65
C VAL A 47 3.04 5.82 -5.16
N ILE A 48 2.96 6.77 -4.24
CA ILE A 48 2.91 8.20 -4.52
C ILE A 48 4.15 8.82 -3.89
N SER A 49 5.08 9.25 -4.73
CA SER A 49 6.36 9.85 -4.31
C SER A 49 6.40 11.34 -4.70
N PRO A 50 7.28 12.14 -4.08
CA PRO A 50 7.50 13.52 -4.49
C PRO A 50 7.98 13.58 -5.94
N GLN A 51 7.49 14.53 -6.73
CA GLN A 51 7.80 14.61 -8.16
C GLN A 51 9.22 15.13 -8.44
N ASN A 52 9.75 15.99 -7.56
CA ASN A 52 10.96 16.76 -7.80
C ASN A 52 12.06 16.53 -6.74
N SER A 53 11.92 15.49 -5.92
CA SER A 53 12.86 15.20 -4.83
C SER A 53 12.87 13.73 -4.45
N VAL A 54 13.93 13.32 -3.75
CA VAL A 54 14.00 12.00 -3.11
C VAL A 54 13.29 12.08 -1.76
N PRO A 55 12.32 11.20 -1.47
CA PRO A 55 11.56 11.23 -0.24
C PRO A 55 12.46 10.99 0.98
N ILE A 56 12.21 11.73 2.07
CA ILE A 56 12.95 11.58 3.35
C ILE A 56 12.39 10.46 4.22
N SER A 57 11.17 10.01 3.95
CA SER A 57 10.47 8.97 4.68
C SER A 57 9.33 8.40 3.85
N SER A 58 8.86 7.20 4.21
CA SER A 58 7.73 6.54 3.57
C SER A 58 6.69 6.10 4.61
N PHE A 59 5.41 6.26 4.27
CA PHE A 59 4.27 5.83 5.08
C PHE A 59 3.45 4.77 4.36
N TYR A 60 2.90 3.82 5.12
CA TYR A 60 1.91 2.88 4.61
C TYR A 60 0.51 3.36 4.99
N ILE A 61 -0.38 3.43 4.01
CA ILE A 61 -1.79 3.77 4.22
C ILE A 61 -2.67 2.72 3.56
N GLY A 62 -3.76 2.36 4.21
CA GLY A 62 -4.80 1.51 3.66
C GLY A 62 -5.81 2.36 2.91
N HIS A 63 -6.27 1.89 1.77
CA HIS A 63 -7.35 2.49 0.98
C HIS A 63 -8.50 1.49 0.89
N PHE A 64 -9.71 1.94 1.20
CA PHE A 64 -10.93 1.16 1.00
C PHE A 64 -11.71 1.72 -0.18
N ALA A 65 -12.27 0.83 -1.00
CA ALA A 65 -13.07 1.22 -2.16
C ALA A 65 -14.33 1.99 -1.76
N GLU A 66 -14.87 2.77 -2.70
CA GLU A 66 -16.11 3.50 -2.50
C GLU A 66 -17.24 2.55 -2.06
N GLY A 67 -17.88 2.87 -0.93
CA GLY A 67 -18.94 2.05 -0.33
C GLY A 67 -18.50 1.12 0.80
N ASP A 68 -17.19 0.98 1.07
CA ASP A 68 -16.66 0.11 2.14
C ASP A 68 -16.44 0.82 3.49
N GLY A 69 -16.90 2.08 3.64
CA GLY A 69 -16.81 2.84 4.88
C GLY A 69 -15.71 3.91 4.86
N GLU A 70 -14.63 3.72 5.63
CA GLU A 70 -13.47 4.62 5.70
C GLU A 70 -12.84 4.80 4.30
N HIS A 71 -12.16 5.92 4.04
CA HIS A 71 -11.52 6.14 2.73
C HIS A 71 -10.01 5.83 2.75
N TYR A 72 -9.29 6.40 3.71
CA TYR A 72 -7.88 6.08 3.98
C TYR A 72 -7.65 5.84 5.47
N VAL A 73 -6.82 4.84 5.81
CA VAL A 73 -6.44 4.50 7.19
C VAL A 73 -4.93 4.44 7.34
N ALA A 74 -4.40 4.89 8.48
CA ALA A 74 -2.98 4.75 8.78
C ALA A 74 -2.67 3.29 9.09
N LEU A 75 -1.64 2.73 8.44
CA LEU A 75 -1.16 1.39 8.75
C LEU A 75 0.06 1.51 9.64
N GLN A 76 0.00 0.81 10.78
CA GLN A 76 1.16 0.66 11.65
C GLN A 76 1.89 -0.63 11.30
N ASN A 77 3.20 -0.53 11.10
CA ASN A 77 4.03 -1.70 10.98
C ASN A 77 4.15 -2.36 12.37
N ASP A 78 3.38 -3.42 12.57
CA ASP A 78 3.55 -4.28 13.74
C ASP A 78 4.70 -5.25 13.46
N ALA A 79 5.83 -5.02 14.14
CA ALA A 79 7.02 -5.84 14.02
C ALA A 79 6.73 -7.34 14.24
N MET A 80 5.73 -7.67 15.07
CA MET A 80 5.35 -9.07 15.30
C MET A 80 4.59 -9.69 14.12
N TRP A 81 3.84 -8.90 13.35
CA TRP A 81 3.17 -9.40 12.15
C TRP A 81 4.17 -9.69 11.02
N GLN A 82 5.23 -8.90 10.90
CA GLN A 82 6.32 -9.14 9.94
C GLN A 82 7.03 -10.46 10.24
N GLU A 83 7.49 -10.66 11.47
CA GLU A 83 8.20 -11.89 11.87
C GLU A 83 7.33 -13.13 11.65
N ARG A 84 6.05 -13.06 12.03
CA ARG A 84 5.09 -14.14 11.85
C ARG A 84 4.79 -14.42 10.37
N MET A 85 4.75 -13.39 9.52
CA MET A 85 4.59 -13.55 8.08
C MET A 85 5.81 -14.21 7.45
N GLU A 86 7.02 -13.78 7.82
CA GLU A 86 8.26 -14.40 7.36
C GLU A 86 8.34 -15.88 7.75
N GLU A 87 7.98 -16.23 8.99
CA GLU A 87 7.91 -17.63 9.42
C GLU A 87 6.94 -18.45 8.57
N ARG A 88 5.76 -17.90 8.25
CA ARG A 88 4.77 -18.55 7.38
C ARG A 88 5.32 -18.76 5.98
N ILE A 89 5.98 -17.75 5.40
CA ILE A 89 6.62 -17.85 4.08
C ILE A 89 7.72 -18.91 4.11
N ARG A 90 8.63 -18.88 5.09
CA ARG A 90 9.69 -19.89 5.25
C ARG A 90 9.10 -21.30 5.35
N ARG A 91 8.04 -21.48 6.14
CA ARG A 91 7.35 -22.76 6.28
C ARG A 91 6.74 -23.23 4.97
N MET A 92 6.07 -22.34 4.22
CA MET A 92 5.49 -22.67 2.91
C MET A 92 6.56 -23.03 1.88
N THR A 93 7.69 -22.33 1.87
CA THR A 93 8.82 -22.63 0.97
C THR A 93 9.44 -23.98 1.31
N ARG A 94 9.62 -24.29 2.61
CA ARG A 94 10.14 -25.59 3.05
C ARG A 94 9.22 -26.74 2.65
N ILE A 95 7.91 -26.58 2.85
CA ILE A 95 6.92 -27.59 2.46
C ILE A 95 6.95 -27.80 0.94
N ARG A 96 7.06 -26.73 0.14
CA ARG A 96 7.16 -26.84 -1.32
C ARG A 96 8.40 -27.62 -1.77
N GLN A 97 9.57 -27.38 -1.17
CA GLN A 97 10.79 -28.14 -1.46
C GLN A 97 10.67 -29.61 -1.06
N GLN A 98 10.01 -29.87 0.06
CA GLN A 98 9.85 -31.23 0.59
C GLN A 98 8.79 -32.06 -0.17
N CYS A 99 7.91 -31.40 -0.92
CA CYS A 99 6.92 -32.03 -1.79
C CYS A 99 7.33 -32.10 -3.27
N ASP A 100 8.52 -31.62 -3.66
CA ASP A 100 9.00 -31.77 -5.05
C ASP A 100 9.39 -33.24 -5.32
N PRO A 101 8.69 -33.97 -6.21
CA PRO A 101 8.96 -35.38 -6.44
C PRO A 101 10.25 -35.68 -7.22
N ARG A 102 10.97 -34.67 -7.71
CA ARG A 102 12.07 -34.86 -8.67
C ARG A 102 13.39 -35.37 -8.09
N GLU A 103 13.56 -35.45 -6.76
CA GLU A 103 14.79 -35.97 -6.13
C GLU A 103 14.72 -37.44 -5.67
N LYS A 104 13.60 -38.16 -5.88
CA LYS A 104 13.46 -39.57 -5.42
C LYS A 104 13.68 -40.65 -6.48
N LEU A 105 14.24 -40.32 -7.63
CA LEU A 105 14.65 -41.31 -8.63
C LEU A 105 16.12 -41.13 -9.03
N SER A 106 17.06 -41.53 -8.17
CA SER A 106 18.42 -41.86 -8.62
C SER A 106 19.10 -42.99 -7.86
N ASP A 107 18.34 -43.84 -7.15
CA ASP A 107 18.88 -45.06 -6.55
C ASP A 107 18.06 -46.27 -7.04
N LYS A 108 18.43 -46.79 -8.21
CA LYS A 108 18.18 -48.17 -8.64
C LYS A 108 19.31 -48.64 -9.55
#